data_AF-A0A9Q4L310-F1
#
_entry.id   AF-A0A9Q4L310-F1
#
_cell.length_a   1.000
_cell.length_b   1.000
_cell.length_c   1.000
_cell.angle_alpha   90.00
_cell.angle_beta   90.00
_cell.angle_gamma   90.00
#
_symmetry.space_group_name_H-M   'P 1'
#
loop_
_entity.id
_entity.type
_entity.pdbx_description
1 polymer ?
#
loop_
_entity_poly.entity_id
_entity_poly.type
_entity_poly.pdbx_seq_one_letter_code
_entity_poly.pdbx_strand_id
1 'polypeptide(L)' 'MHPTIAAALERVAALEGRESTALPPLGETVDPEALGSLLESTGDVAVRFEYDGYRIAIGPDPREVEVVEVIDSVR' A
#
# COMPACT_ATOMS: atom_id res chain seq x y z
N MET A 1 -6.42 8.94 -8.08
CA MET A 1 -5.90 7.81 -7.27
C MET A 1 -5.27 6.80 -8.23
N HIS A 2 -3.97 6.53 -8.08
CA HIS A 2 -3.22 5.62 -8.95
C HIS A 2 -3.71 4.16 -8.80
N PRO A 3 -3.85 3.36 -9.88
CA PRO A 3 -4.48 2.02 -9.82
C PRO A 3 -3.75 1.03 -8.92
N THR A 4 -2.41 1.07 -8.87
CA THR A 4 -1.62 0.21 -7.98
C THR A 4 -1.87 0.52 -6.51
N ILE A 5 -2.11 1.79 -6.17
CA ILE A 5 -2.46 2.20 -4.80
C ILE A 5 -3.84 1.64 -4.43
N ALA A 6 -4.81 1.76 -5.35
CA ALA A 6 -6.15 1.19 -5.15
C ALA A 6 -6.10 -0.34 -4.94
N ALA A 7 -5.32 -1.06 -5.76
CA ALA A 7 -5.15 -2.50 -5.63
C ALA A 7 -4.52 -2.93 -4.29
N ALA A 8 -3.55 -2.16 -3.78
CA ALA A 8 -2.97 -2.39 -2.47
C ALA A 8 -4.01 -2.23 -1.34
N LEU A 9 -4.81 -1.17 -1.39
CA LEU A 9 -5.88 -0.93 -0.41
C LEU A 9 -6.98 -1.99 -0.49
N GLU A 10 -7.40 -2.39 -1.68
CA GLU A 10 -8.35 -3.48 -1.87
C GLU A 10 -7.85 -4.79 -1.27
N ARG A 11 -6.55 -5.06 -1.37
CA ARG A 11 -5.94 -6.26 -0.77
C ARG A 11 -5.93 -6.20 0.76
N VAL A 12 -5.60 -5.05 1.36
CA VAL A 12 -5.71 -4.85 2.81
C VAL A 12 -7.17 -5.03 3.27
N ALA A 13 -8.11 -4.40 2.57
CA ALA A 13 -9.54 -4.51 2.86
C ALA A 13 -10.04 -5.97 2.82
N ALA A 14 -9.61 -6.74 1.82
CA ALA A 14 -9.93 -8.15 1.69
C ALA A 14 -9.34 -9.01 2.82
N LEU A 15 -8.11 -8.71 3.28
CA LEU A 15 -7.48 -9.39 4.42
C LEU A 15 -8.22 -9.10 5.73
N GLU A 16 -8.66 -7.86 5.90
CA GLU A 16 -9.43 -7.40 7.06
C GLU A 16 -10.92 -7.80 7.01
N GLY A 17 -11.40 -8.32 5.87
CA GLY A 17 -12.80 -8.68 5.67
C GLY A 17 -13.76 -7.48 5.69
N ARG A 18 -13.30 -6.30 5.27
CA ARG A 18 -14.07 -5.04 5.28
C ARG A 18 -13.96 -4.32 3.94
N GLU A 19 -14.80 -3.31 3.74
CA GLU A 19 -14.77 -2.47 2.55
C GLU A 19 -13.53 -1.55 2.56
N SER A 20 -12.95 -1.26 1.40
CA SER A 20 -11.79 -0.36 1.29
C SER A 20 -12.08 1.06 1.77
N THR A 21 -13.34 1.49 1.66
CA THR A 21 -13.83 2.78 2.17
C THR A 21 -13.93 2.84 3.69
N ALA A 22 -13.88 1.69 4.38
CA ALA A 22 -13.81 1.62 5.83
C ALA A 22 -12.37 1.69 6.36
N LEU A 23 -11.35 1.55 5.51
CA LEU A 23 -9.95 1.67 5.91
C LEU A 23 -9.61 3.10 6.34
N PRO A 24 -8.59 3.30 7.21
CA PRO A 24 -8.09 4.65 7.52
C PRO A 24 -7.69 5.41 6.25
N PRO A 25 -7.85 6.74 6.18
CA PRO A 25 -7.41 7.49 5.01
C PRO A 25 -5.90 7.30 4.76
N LEU A 26 -5.52 6.88 3.53
CA LEU A 26 -4.11 6.67 3.20
C LEU A 26 -3.25 7.91 3.44
N GLY A 27 -3.83 9.10 3.23
CA GLY A 27 -3.20 10.41 3.48
C GLY A 27 -2.76 10.68 4.92
N GLU A 28 -3.23 9.90 5.90
CA GLU A 28 -2.73 9.97 7.28
C GLU A 28 -1.35 9.30 7.44
N THR A 29 -0.98 8.43 6.50
CA THR A 29 0.27 7.65 6.52
C THR A 29 1.25 8.11 5.44
N VAL A 30 0.77 8.28 4.20
CA VAL A 30 1.57 8.63 3.02
C VAL A 30 0.73 9.49 2.08
N ASP A 31 1.37 10.49 1.46
CA ASP A 31 0.74 11.30 0.42
C ASP A 31 0.42 10.43 -0.82
N PRO A 32 -0.87 10.20 -1.16
CA PRO A 32 -1.24 9.35 -2.29
C PRO A 32 -0.85 9.94 -3.65
N GLU A 33 -0.77 11.27 -3.76
CA GLU A 33 -0.44 11.97 -5.00
C GLU A 33 1.07 11.92 -5.25
N ALA A 34 1.87 12.15 -4.20
CA ALA A 34 3.31 11.99 -4.28
C ALA A 34 3.70 10.52 -4.55
N LEU A 35 3.01 9.57 -3.92
CA LEU A 35 3.21 8.14 -4.18
C LEU A 35 2.84 7.78 -5.62
N GLY A 36 1.71 8.29 -6.14
CA GLY A 36 1.32 8.08 -7.54
C GLY A 36 2.37 8.60 -8.52
N SER A 37 2.86 9.83 -8.29
CA SER A 37 3.92 10.44 -9.10
C SER A 37 5.21 9.61 -9.10
N LEU A 38 5.54 8.99 -7.97
CA LEU A 38 6.72 8.14 -7.83
C LEU A 38 6.57 6.81 -8.60
N LEU A 39 5.37 6.22 -8.62
CA LEU A 39 5.06 4.99 -9.35
C LEU A 39 4.98 5.20 -10.86
N GLU A 40 4.67 6.42 -11.32
CA GLU A 40 4.70 6.80 -12.74
C GLU A 40 6.11 7.13 -13.25
N SER A 41 7.10 7.21 -12.35
CA SER A 41 8.49 7.43 -12.72
C SER A 41 9.04 6.27 -13.55
N THR A 42 9.86 6.58 -14.55
CA THR A 42 10.45 5.59 -15.48
C THR A 42 11.63 4.80 -14.88
N GLY A 43 11.96 5.04 -13.61
CA GLY A 43 13.01 4.30 -12.90
C GLY A 43 12.47 3.06 -12.18
N ASP A 44 13.35 2.13 -11.86
CA ASP A 44 13.04 0.98 -11.00
C ASP A 44 12.81 1.46 -9.56
N VAL A 45 11.59 1.92 -9.27
CA VAL A 45 11.23 2.41 -7.94
C VAL A 45 10.51 1.32 -7.16
N ALA A 46 10.97 1.11 -5.93
CA ALA A 46 10.27 0.29 -4.95
C ALA A 46 9.89 1.15 -3.74
N VAL A 47 8.63 1.12 -3.34
CA VAL A 47 8.12 1.86 -2.18
C VAL A 47 7.66 0.89 -1.11
N ARG A 48 8.01 1.17 0.15
CA ARG A 48 7.58 0.39 1.31
C ARG A 48 7.09 1.32 2.42
N PHE A 49 5.92 1.04 2.96
CA PHE A 49 5.35 1.76 4.09
C PHE A 49 4.43 0.85 4.89
N GLU A 50 4.16 1.22 6.14
CA GLU A 50 3.24 0.50 7.01
C GLU A 50 1.90 1.24 7.03
N TYR A 51 0.81 0.50 6.90
CA TYR A 51 -0.54 1.02 6.84
C TYR A 51 -1.51 0.00 7.45
N ASP A 52 -2.30 0.43 8.43
CA ASP A 52 -3.33 -0.39 9.08
C ASP A 52 -2.80 -1.72 9.65
N GLY A 53 -1.57 -1.73 10.18
CA GLY A 53 -0.95 -2.96 10.70
C GLY A 53 -0.33 -3.86 9.63
N TYR A 54 -0.36 -3.47 8.36
CA TYR A 54 0.28 -4.18 7.26
C TYR A 54 1.49 -3.41 6.74
N ARG A 55 2.51 -4.14 6.30
CA ARG A 55 3.58 -3.62 5.46
C ARG A 55 3.15 -3.78 4.00
N ILE A 56 3.04 -2.65 3.32
CA ILE A 56 2.77 -2.57 1.89
C ILE A 56 4.10 -2.37 1.18
N ALA A 57 4.41 -3.24 0.23
CA ALA A 57 5.53 -3.07 -0.70
C ALA A 57 5.00 -3.04 -2.13
N ILE A 58 5.36 -1.99 -2.87
CA ILE A 58 5.07 -1.84 -4.29
C ILE A 58 6.41 -1.90 -5.02
N GLY A 59 6.58 -2.94 -5.83
CA GLY A 59 7.78 -3.16 -6.65
C GLY A 59 7.81 -2.30 -7.90
N PRO A 60 8.92 -2.37 -8.67
CA PRO A 60 9.08 -1.64 -9.93
C PRO A 60 8.12 -2.12 -11.02
N ASP A 61 7.64 -3.37 -10.94
CA ASP A 61 6.47 -3.80 -11.71
C ASP A 61 5.20 -3.47 -10.90
N PRO A 62 4.24 -2.70 -11.44
CA PRO A 62 3.00 -2.37 -10.76
C PRO A 62 2.12 -3.59 -10.40
N ARG A 63 2.46 -4.80 -10.88
CA ARG A 63 1.83 -6.07 -10.50
C ARG A 63 2.46 -6.70 -9.25
N GLU A 64 3.64 -6.25 -8.84
CA GLU A 64 4.32 -6.69 -7.62
C GLU A 64 3.83 -5.85 -6.44
N VAL A 65 2.58 -6.07 -6.02
CA VAL A 65 2.06 -5.53 -4.75
C VAL A 65 2.08 -6.63 -3.70
N GLU A 66 2.91 -6.45 -2.69
CA GLU A 66 2.99 -7.31 -1.52
C GLU A 66 2.35 -6.62 -0.32
N VAL A 67 1.46 -7.35 0.37
CA VAL A 67 0.82 -6.89 1.61
C VAL A 67 1.05 -7.98 2.64
N VAL A 68 1.79 -7.64 3.70
CA VAL A 68 2.19 -8.57 4.74
C VAL A 68 1.78 -7.99 6.09
N GLU A 69 1.12 -8.79 6.93
CA GLU A 69 0.81 -8.38 8.30
C GLU A 69 2.11 -8.11 9.08
N VAL A 70 2.17 -6.98 9.78
CA VAL A 70 3.30 -6.67 10.66
C VAL A 70 3.11 -7.46 11.94
N ILE A 71 3.69 -8.66 11.97
CA ILE A 71 3.77 -9.44 13.20
C ILE A 71 4.86 -8.80 14.06
N ASP A 72 4.49 -8.10 15.12
CA ASP A 72 5.43 -7.74 16.19
C ASP A 72 6.01 -9.04 16.74
N SER A 73 7.24 -9.39 16.31
CA SER A 73 7.99 -10.47 16.96
C SER A 73 8.24 -10.03 18.39
N VAL A 74 7.62 -10.79 19.29
CA VAL A 74 7.52 -10.57 20.74
C VAL A 74 8.75 -9.86 21.34
N ARG A 75 8.42 -8.72 21.95
CA ARG A 75 9.09 -7.95 23.01
C ARG A 75 10.07 -8.72 23.92
#